data_AF-A0A7X8T7R6-F1
#
_entry.id   AF-A0A7X8T7R6-F1
#
_cell.length_a   1.000
_cell.length_b   1.000
_cell.length_c   1.000
_cell.angle_alpha   90.00
_cell.angle_beta   90.00
_cell.angle_gamma   90.00
#
_symmetry.space_group_name_H-M   'P 1'
#
loop_
_entity.id
_entity.type
_entity.pdbx_description
1 polymer ?
#
loop_
_entity_poly.entity_id
_entity_poly.type
_entity_poly.pdbx_seq_one_letter_code
_entity_poly.pdbx_strand_id
1 'polypeptide(L)'
;MAESIQTGRGSDKFVIRLPDGLREEIKAAAKENGRSMNTEIVARLSGDPKTLRDQFAGQALSGMLAADEKRALSPEVAAVSAYRSADAMLAARKGGA
;
A
#
# COMPACT_ATOMS: atom_id res chain seq x y z
N MET A 1 1.17 13.59 10.59
CA MET A 1 2.64 13.49 10.56
C MET A 1 2.96 12.02 10.73
N ALA A 2 3.43 11.33 9.68
CA ALA A 2 3.77 9.91 9.79
C ALA A 2 5.01 9.79 10.67
N GLU A 3 4.88 9.15 11.83
CA GLU A 3 6.02 8.83 12.70
C GLU A 3 6.99 7.95 11.90
N SER A 4 8.21 8.46 11.71
CA SER A 4 9.27 7.69 11.08
C SER A 4 9.58 6.49 11.96
N ILE A 5 9.28 5.28 11.49
CA ILE A 5 9.65 4.05 12.18
C ILE A 5 11.18 3.90 12.08
N GLN A 6 11.90 4.45 13.05
CA GLN A 6 13.35 4.40 13.10
C GLN A 6 13.82 3.14 13.82
N THR A 7 14.39 2.18 13.07
CA THR A 7 15.08 1.03 13.65
C THR A 7 16.49 1.41 14.08
N GLY A 8 16.73 1.60 15.38
CA GLY A 8 18.02 1.93 15.99
C GLY A 8 18.77 0.73 16.59
N ARG A 9 19.96 1.01 17.15
CA ARG A 9 20.73 0.05 17.98
C ARG A 9 19.94 -0.21 19.27
N GLY A 10 19.11 -1.26 19.27
CA GLY A 10 18.16 -1.57 20.33
C GLY A 10 16.84 -2.16 19.83
N SER A 11 16.61 -2.11 18.51
CA SER A 11 15.44 -2.73 17.89
C SER A 11 15.53 -4.25 17.94
N ASP A 12 14.38 -4.92 18.14
CA ASP A 12 14.28 -6.37 18.03
C ASP A 12 14.69 -6.85 16.63
N LYS A 13 15.44 -7.95 16.59
CA LYS A 13 15.96 -8.54 15.36
C LYS A 13 15.23 -9.83 15.06
N PHE A 14 14.63 -9.92 13.88
CA PHE A 14 13.97 -11.12 13.39
C PHE A 14 14.65 -11.62 12.11
N VAL A 15 15.06 -12.89 12.09
CA VAL A 15 15.75 -13.49 10.94
C VAL A 15 14.73 -14.23 10.08
N ILE A 16 14.52 -13.76 8.85
CA ILE A 16 13.57 -14.34 7.89
C ILE A 16 14.34 -15.14 6.83
N ARG A 17 13.85 -16.34 6.51
CA ARG A 17 14.30 -17.09 5.33
C ARG A 17 13.42 -16.70 4.15
N LEU A 18 14.04 -16.14 3.11
CA LEU A 18 13.35 -15.72 1.90
C LEU A 18 13.49 -16.81 0.84
N PRO A 19 12.43 -17.12 0.06
CA PRO A 19 12.54 -17.94 -1.14
C PRO A 19 13.42 -17.26 -2.20
N ASP A 20 13.90 -18.04 -3.16
CA ASP A 20 14.78 -17.55 -4.22
C ASP A 20 14.14 -16.39 -5.00
N GLY A 21 14.97 -15.39 -5.36
CA GLY A 21 14.55 -14.19 -6.09
C GLY A 21 13.94 -13.09 -5.22
N LEU A 22 13.23 -13.41 -4.13
CA LEU A 22 12.50 -12.41 -3.33
C LEU A 22 13.41 -11.38 -2.66
N ARG A 23 14.64 -11.78 -2.28
CA ARG A 23 15.64 -10.85 -1.74
C ARG A 23 16.04 -9.76 -2.75
N GLU A 24 16.20 -10.13 -4.01
CA GLU A 24 16.61 -9.18 -5.05
C GLU A 24 15.47 -8.23 -5.42
N GLU A 25 14.21 -8.71 -5.42
CA GLU A 25 13.03 -7.85 -5.59
C GLU A 25 12.94 -6.78 -4.50
N ILE A 26 13.11 -7.16 -3.22
CA ILE A 26 13.09 -6.21 -2.10
C ILE A 26 14.23 -5.19 -2.22
N LYS A 27 15.41 -5.63 -2.66
CA LYS A 27 16.57 -4.77 -2.86
C LYS A 27 16.34 -3.75 -3.99
N ALA A 28 15.72 -4.17 -5.09
CA ALA A 28 15.35 -3.29 -6.19
C ALA A 28 14.34 -2.23 -5.74
N ALA A 29 13.29 -2.64 -5.03
CA ALA A 29 12.27 -1.73 -4.50
C ALA A 29 12.86 -0.74 -3.48
N ALA A 30 13.75 -1.19 -2.60
CA ALA A 30 14.43 -0.31 -1.65
C ALA A 30 15.27 0.76 -2.37
N LYS A 31 15.97 0.38 -3.45
CA LYS A 31 16.75 1.30 -4.28
C LYS A 31 15.88 2.33 -4.98
N GLU A 32 14.75 1.90 -5.55
CA GLU A 32 13.76 2.78 -6.19
C GLU A 32 13.20 3.81 -5.20
N ASN A 33 12.90 3.37 -3.97
CA ASN A 33 12.34 4.21 -2.91
C ASN A 33 13.40 5.03 -2.14
N GLY A 34 14.69 4.91 -2.47
CA GLY A 34 15.78 5.60 -1.76
C GLY A 34 15.93 5.19 -0.29
N ARG A 35 15.51 3.96 0.05
CA ARG A 35 15.47 3.43 1.43
C ARG A 35 16.49 2.30 1.60
N SER A 36 16.91 2.07 2.84
CA SER A 36 17.63 0.83 3.14
C SER A 36 16.70 -0.37 2.98
N MET A 37 17.25 -1.54 2.69
CA MET A 37 16.46 -2.77 2.58
C MET A 37 15.65 -3.07 3.85
N ASN A 38 16.22 -2.80 5.03
CA ASN A 38 15.52 -2.97 6.30
C ASN A 38 14.36 -1.97 6.44
N THR A 39 14.60 -0.70 6.09
CA THR A 39 13.57 0.34 6.10
C THR A 39 12.42 0.00 5.16
N GLU A 40 12.74 -0.58 3.99
CA GLU A 40 11.74 -1.00 3.02
C GLU A 40 10.92 -2.22 3.50
N ILE A 41 11.56 -3.19 4.14
CA ILE A 41 10.86 -4.33 4.76
C ILE A 41 9.95 -3.85 5.88
N VAL A 42 10.45 -2.99 6.78
CA VAL A 42 9.67 -2.42 7.87
C VAL A 42 8.50 -1.60 7.32
N ALA A 43 8.72 -0.75 6.32
CA ALA A 43 7.68 0.02 5.65
C ALA A 43 6.56 -0.85 5.09
N ARG A 44 6.90 -1.99 4.46
CA ARG A 44 5.91 -2.97 3.97
C ARG A 44 5.16 -3.68 5.09
N LEU A 45 5.84 -3.98 6.20
CA LEU A 45 5.25 -4.68 7.35
C LEU A 45 4.41 -3.75 8.24
N SER A 46 4.79 -2.48 8.36
CA SER A 46 4.11 -1.47 9.17
C SER A 46 2.90 -0.84 8.48
N GLY A 47 2.66 -1.17 7.21
CA GLY A 47 1.57 -0.61 6.43
C GLY A 47 1.81 0.83 5.96
N ASP A 48 3.06 1.29 5.91
CA ASP A 48 3.41 2.63 5.40
C ASP A 48 4.40 2.51 4.24
N PRO A 49 3.87 2.41 3.01
CA PRO A 49 3.15 3.51 2.38
C PRO A 49 1.77 3.09 1.90
N LYS A 50 0.86 4.07 1.72
CA LYS A 50 -0.41 3.92 0.96
C LYS A 50 -0.25 2.82 -0.08
N THR A 51 -0.91 1.68 0.15
CA THR A 51 -0.80 0.57 -0.79
C THR A 51 -1.35 1.05 -2.14
N LEU A 52 -0.96 0.42 -3.25
CA LEU A 52 -1.56 0.75 -4.54
C LEU A 52 -3.10 0.60 -4.50
N ARG A 53 -3.59 -0.31 -3.65
CA ARG A 53 -5.01 -0.45 -3.32
C ARG A 53 -5.58 0.81 -2.66
N ASP A 54 -4.91 1.36 -1.65
CA ASP A 54 -5.36 2.58 -0.95
C ASP A 54 -5.32 3.81 -1.87
N GLN A 55 -4.34 3.86 -2.79
CA GLN A 55 -4.28 4.90 -3.81
C GLN A 55 -5.46 4.84 -4.75
N PHE A 56 -5.77 3.66 -5.31
CA PHE A 56 -6.94 3.48 -6.18
C PHE A 56 -8.24 3.72 -5.43
N ALA A 57 -8.34 3.29 -4.17
CA ALA A 57 -9.51 3.52 -3.34
C ALA A 57 -9.71 5.03 -3.09
N GLY A 58 -8.66 5.78 -2.77
CA GLY A 58 -8.76 7.23 -2.59
C GLY A 58 -9.20 7.96 -3.87
N GLN A 59 -8.72 7.53 -5.04
CA GLN A 59 -9.15 8.08 -6.33
C GLN A 59 -10.60 7.75 -6.65
N ALA A 60 -11.00 6.49 -6.47
CA ALA A 60 -12.37 6.04 -6.68
C ALA A 60 -13.35 6.77 -5.75
N LEU A 61 -13.00 6.90 -4.47
CA LEU A 61 -13.81 7.62 -3.48
C LEU A 61 -14.01 9.08 -3.87
N SER A 62 -12.95 9.76 -4.34
CA SER A 62 -13.04 11.15 -4.80
C SER A 62 -14.04 11.31 -5.95
N GLY A 63 -14.02 10.37 -6.90
CA GLY A 63 -14.99 10.34 -8.01
C GLY A 63 -16.42 10.05 -7.54
N MET A 64 -16.60 9.11 -6.62
CA MET A 64 -17.91 8.77 -6.05
C MET A 64 -18.53 9.95 -5.30
N LEU A 65 -17.74 10.65 -4.48
CA LEU A 65 -18.21 11.82 -3.74
C LEU A 65 -18.52 13.01 -4.67
N ALA A 66 -17.76 13.16 -5.76
CA ALA A 66 -18.04 14.18 -6.77
C ALA A 66 -19.33 13.90 -7.55
N ALA A 67 -19.67 12.62 -7.77
CA ALA A 67 -20.90 12.21 -8.45
C ALA A 67 -22.13 12.17 -7.52
N ASP A 68 -21.94 12.19 -6.21
CA ASP A 68 -23.01 12.14 -5.22
C ASP A 68 -23.61 13.52 -4.93
N GLU A 69 -24.26 14.11 -5.94
CA GLU A 69 -24.86 15.46 -5.86
C GLU A 69 -25.84 15.62 -4.69
N LYS A 70 -26.53 14.53 -4.32
CA LYS A 70 -27.53 14.52 -3.24
C LYS A 70 -26.95 14.16 -1.87
N ARG A 71 -25.64 13.88 -1.78
CA ARG A 71 -24.98 13.36 -0.57
C ARG A 71 -25.72 12.15 0.02
N ALA A 72 -26.21 11.28 -0.86
CA ALA A 72 -27.00 10.11 -0.50
C ALA A 72 -26.13 8.89 -0.16
N LEU A 73 -24.83 8.90 -0.50
CA LEU A 73 -23.92 7.85 -0.08
C LEU A 73 -23.55 8.03 1.39
N SER A 74 -23.79 6.99 2.18
CA SER A 74 -23.20 6.91 3.51
C SER A 74 -21.68 6.75 3.40
N PRO A 75 -20.89 7.29 4.35
CA PRO A 75 -19.44 7.14 4.36
C PRO A 75 -18.98 5.67 4.30
N GLU A 76 -19.71 4.77 4.95
CA GLU A 76 -19.41 3.34 5.01
C GLU A 76 -19.57 2.70 3.62
N VAL A 77 -20.66 3.01 2.92
CA VAL A 77 -20.93 2.49 1.57
C VAL A 77 -19.93 3.02 0.56
N ALA A 78 -19.57 4.31 0.65
CA ALA A 78 -18.59 4.93 -0.22
C ALA A 78 -17.20 4.30 -0.03
N ALA A 79 -16.77 4.07 1.21
CA ALA A 79 -15.50 3.43 1.52
C ALA A 79 -15.43 2.00 0.97
N VAL A 80 -16.47 1.18 1.21
CA VAL A 80 -16.51 -0.20 0.70
C VAL A 80 -16.48 -0.24 -0.83
N SER A 81 -17.23 0.64 -1.49
CA SER A 81 -17.29 0.70 -2.95
C SER A 81 -15.95 1.12 -3.54
N ALA A 82 -15.29 2.11 -2.95
CA ALA A 82 -13.97 2.58 -3.38
C ALA A 82 -12.90 1.48 -3.30
N TYR A 83 -12.87 0.70 -2.22
CA TYR A 83 -11.95 -0.44 -2.11
C TYR A 83 -12.26 -1.58 -3.08
N ARG A 84 -13.55 -1.82 -3.39
CA ARG A 84 -13.92 -2.79 -4.44
C ARG A 84 -13.45 -2.34 -5.81
N SER A 85 -13.56 -1.05 -6.14
CA SER A 85 -13.00 -0.49 -7.37
C SER A 85 -11.47 -0.66 -7.42
N ALA A 86 -10.78 -0.43 -6.30
CA ALA A 86 -9.34 -0.64 -6.21
C ALA A 86 -8.94 -2.11 -6.44
N ASP A 87 -9.67 -3.05 -5.86
CA ASP A 87 -9.43 -4.49 -6.04
C ASP A 87 -9.63 -4.91 -7.50
N ALA A 88 -10.66 -4.38 -8.17
CA ALA A 88 -10.90 -4.63 -9.58
C ALA A 88 -9.75 -4.10 -10.48
N MET A 89 -9.21 -2.92 -10.16
CA MET A 89 -8.06 -2.35 -10.89
C MET A 89 -6.79 -3.20 -10.73
N LEU A 90 -6.54 -3.69 -9.51
CA LEU A 90 -5.40 -4.57 -9.23
C LEU A 90 -5.55 -5.93 -9.94
N ALA A 91 -6.77 -6.49 -9.97
CA ALA A 91 -7.05 -7.71 -10.71
C ALA A 91 -6.83 -7.54 -12.21
N ALA A 92 -7.33 -6.44 -12.80
CA ALA A 92 -7.14 -6.12 -14.22
C ALA A 92 -5.65 -5.98 -14.57
N ARG A 93 -4.85 -5.36 -13.70
CA ARG A 93 -3.38 -5.25 -13.87
C ARG A 93 -2.69 -6.61 -13.89
N LYS A 94 -3.12 -7.56 -13.05
CA LYS A 94 -2.51 -8.90 -12.98
C LYS A 94 -2.90 -9.81 -14.15
N GLY A 95 -4.06 -9.58 -14.77
CA GLY A 95 -4.53 -10.36 -15.92
C GLY A 95 -3.95 -9.96 -17.28
N GLY A 96 -3.13 -8.91 -17.33
CA GLY A 96 -2.49 -8.41 -18.56
C GLY A 96 -0.98 -8.66 -18.65
N ALA A 97 -0.42 -9.50 -17.76
CA ALA A 97 1.00 -9.88 -17.72
C ALA A 97 1.20 -11.33 -18.20
#